data_AF-A0A6C0JYQ7-F1
#
_entry.id   AF-A0A6C0JYQ7-F1
#
_cell.length_a   1.000
_cell.length_b   1.000
_cell.length_c   1.000
_cell.angle_alpha   90.00
_cell.angle_beta   90.00
_cell.angle_gamma   90.00
#
_symmetry.space_group_name_H-M   'P 1'
#
loop_
_entity.id
_entity.type
_entity.pdbx_description
1 polymer ?
#
loop_
_entity_poly.entity_id
_entity_poly.type
_entity_poly.pdbx_seq_one_letter_code
_entity_poly.pdbx_strand_id
1 'polypeptide(L)'
;MDCDEVSHECLRDDMEIDYELMTGPIEHEPEISDEEKHQNFKFILKTIQSIESGVDINESWMLKHSKKIKDYRSWVSNYEYVNIEVEEPEFRMTCRQMELCIRSLFDSVLDTNTFDVSTYYTFNKCVQTIMDKLITADELADVMSSLCL
;
A
#
# COMPACT_ATOMS: atom_id res chain seq x y z
N MET A 1 48.33 35.71 -21.50
CA MET A 1 48.99 35.26 -20.27
C MET A 1 47.88 34.83 -19.34
N ASP A 2 47.16 33.78 -19.74
CA ASP A 2 47.55 32.35 -19.66
C ASP A 2 47.47 31.93 -18.19
N CYS A 3 46.37 31.31 -17.79
CA CYS A 3 46.08 29.86 -17.83
C CYS A 3 46.51 29.19 -16.52
N ASP A 4 45.81 28.09 -16.23
CA ASP A 4 46.05 27.07 -15.21
C ASP A 4 45.40 27.31 -13.84
N GLU A 5 44.76 26.35 -13.20
CA GLU A 5 44.07 25.11 -13.58
C GLU A 5 43.41 24.63 -12.26
N VAL A 6 42.45 23.73 -12.40
CA VAL A 6 41.55 23.24 -11.35
C VAL A 6 42.27 22.42 -10.28
N SER A 7 41.81 22.49 -9.02
CA SER A 7 41.73 21.29 -8.18
C SER A 7 40.53 21.36 -7.23
N HIS A 8 39.46 20.71 -7.70
CA HIS A 8 38.34 20.21 -6.91
C HIS A 8 38.85 19.03 -6.06
N GLU A 9 38.98 19.21 -4.76
CA GLU A 9 38.99 18.07 -3.82
C GLU A 9 37.96 18.35 -2.73
N CYS A 10 36.70 18.03 -3.07
CA CYS A 10 35.67 17.80 -2.07
C CYS A 10 36.04 16.53 -1.31
N LEU A 11 36.21 16.67 0.00
CA LEU A 11 36.29 15.60 0.99
C LEU A 11 35.17 14.58 0.72
N ARG A 12 35.56 13.41 0.19
CA ARG A 12 34.76 12.20 0.32
C ARG A 12 35.10 11.63 1.68
N ASP A 13 34.25 11.92 2.65
CA ASP A 13 34.18 11.06 3.83
C ASP A 13 33.55 9.75 3.38
N ASP A 14 34.35 8.70 3.44
CA ASP A 14 33.98 7.32 3.20
C ASP A 14 32.89 6.91 4.19
N MET A 15 31.64 7.07 3.77
CA MET A 15 30.52 6.40 4.39
C MET A 15 30.55 4.95 3.89
N GLU A 16 31.37 4.12 4.54
CA GLU A 16 31.29 2.66 4.40
C GLU A 16 29.86 2.24 4.77
N ILE A 17 29.06 1.99 3.73
CA ILE A 17 27.76 1.34 3.89
C ILE A 17 28.08 -0.11 4.28
N ASP A 18 27.79 -0.45 5.52
CA ASP A 18 27.93 -1.79 6.05
C ASP A 18 26.91 -2.73 5.38
N TYR A 19 27.32 -3.32 4.25
CA TYR A 19 26.50 -4.20 3.42
C TYR A 19 26.12 -5.52 4.14
N GLU A 20 26.73 -5.86 5.28
CA GLU A 20 26.41 -7.06 6.05
C GLU A 20 25.09 -6.95 6.85
N LEU A 21 24.59 -5.73 7.10
CA LEU A 21 23.29 -5.50 7.74
C LEU A 21 22.09 -5.67 6.79
N MET A 22 22.33 -5.85 5.49
CA MET A 22 21.28 -6.01 4.46
C MET A 22 21.09 -7.47 4.00
N THR A 23 21.86 -8.42 4.55
CA THR A 23 21.82 -9.86 4.17
C THR A 23 21.39 -10.77 5.32
N GLY A 24 20.58 -10.25 6.26
CA GLY A 24 19.79 -11.12 7.12
C GLY A 24 18.90 -12.01 6.25
N PRO A 25 18.62 -13.27 6.62
CA PRO A 25 17.61 -14.05 5.92
C PRO A 25 16.34 -13.19 5.86
N ILE A 26 15.82 -12.97 4.65
CA ILE A 26 14.47 -12.43 4.48
C ILE A 26 13.60 -13.47 5.16
N GLU A 27 13.20 -13.20 6.40
CA GLU A 27 12.15 -13.97 7.05
C GLU A 27 10.95 -13.82 6.12
N HIS A 28 10.67 -14.88 5.35
CA HIS A 28 9.43 -14.96 4.60
C HIS A 28 8.35 -14.94 5.66
N GLU A 29 7.78 -13.76 5.89
CA GLU A 29 6.56 -13.64 6.67
C GLU A 29 5.58 -14.68 6.14
N PRO A 30 4.90 -15.43 7.04
CA PRO A 30 4.03 -16.51 6.62
C PRO A 30 3.04 -15.99 5.58
N GLU A 31 2.95 -16.71 4.46
CA GLU A 31 2.01 -16.36 3.40
C GLU A 31 0.60 -16.27 4.01
N ILE A 32 -0.02 -15.10 3.85
CA ILE A 32 -1.37 -14.82 4.37
C ILE A 32 -2.31 -15.88 3.81
N SER A 33 -3.13 -16.50 4.66
CA SER A 33 -4.05 -17.56 4.21
C SER A 33 -5.11 -17.02 3.25
N ASP A 34 -5.68 -17.88 2.39
CA ASP A 34 -6.72 -17.46 1.45
C ASP A 34 -7.99 -16.94 2.15
N GLU A 35 -8.32 -17.48 3.33
CA GLU A 35 -9.40 -16.95 4.17
C GLU A 35 -9.08 -15.53 4.66
N GLU A 36 -7.84 -15.25 5.06
CA GLU A 36 -7.44 -13.90 5.46
C GLU A 36 -7.44 -12.93 4.28
N LYS A 37 -6.98 -13.36 3.09
CA LYS A 37 -7.10 -12.59 1.85
C LYS A 37 -8.57 -12.23 1.57
N HIS A 38 -9.47 -13.20 1.71
CA HIS A 38 -10.92 -13.03 1.53
C HIS A 38 -11.53 -12.03 2.53
N GLN A 39 -11.22 -12.17 3.83
CA GLN A 39 -11.71 -11.26 4.86
C GLN A 39 -11.19 -9.83 4.67
N ASN A 40 -9.94 -9.69 4.24
CA ASN A 40 -9.35 -8.38 3.92
C ASN A 40 -10.07 -7.73 2.73
N PHE A 41 -10.40 -8.50 1.70
CA PHE A 41 -11.15 -7.97 0.56
C PHE A 41 -12.57 -7.55 0.95
N LYS A 42 -13.28 -8.37 1.74
CA LYS A 42 -14.59 -7.98 2.31
C LYS A 42 -14.51 -6.72 3.14
N PHE A 43 -13.45 -6.54 3.92
CA PHE A 43 -13.23 -5.34 4.72
C PHE A 43 -13.15 -4.10 3.82
N ILE A 44 -12.40 -4.17 2.73
CA ILE A 44 -12.25 -3.08 1.75
C ILE A 44 -13.60 -2.72 1.14
N LEU A 45 -14.35 -3.71 0.64
CA LEU A 45 -15.65 -3.49 0.01
C LEU A 45 -16.67 -2.86 0.98
N LYS A 46 -16.75 -3.36 2.21
CA LYS A 46 -17.60 -2.76 3.25
C LYS A 46 -17.18 -1.34 3.61
N THR A 47 -15.88 -1.06 3.61
CA THR A 47 -15.34 0.28 3.91
C THR A 47 -15.75 1.28 2.82
N ILE A 48 -15.60 0.90 1.55
CA ILE A 48 -16.05 1.69 0.40
C ILE A 48 -17.54 1.99 0.53
N GLN A 49 -18.37 0.96 0.70
CA GLN A 49 -19.82 1.11 0.82
C GLN A 49 -20.22 2.00 2.01
N SER A 50 -19.53 1.87 3.15
CA SER A 50 -19.79 2.68 4.34
C SER A 50 -19.49 4.16 4.10
N ILE A 51 -18.36 4.47 3.45
CA ILE A 51 -17.99 5.85 3.10
C ILE A 51 -19.01 6.42 2.11
N GLU A 52 -19.36 5.69 1.06
CA GLU A 52 -20.37 6.10 0.07
C GLU A 52 -21.76 6.32 0.69
N SER A 53 -22.09 5.58 1.74
CA SER A 53 -23.36 5.69 2.47
C SER A 53 -23.36 6.79 3.56
N GLY A 54 -22.26 7.53 3.72
CA GLY A 54 -22.16 8.60 4.71
C GLY A 54 -21.94 8.10 6.14
N VAL A 55 -21.01 7.15 6.33
CA VAL A 55 -20.61 6.66 7.66
C VAL A 55 -20.29 7.81 8.63
N ASP A 56 -20.69 7.64 9.88
CA ASP A 56 -20.28 8.53 10.97
C ASP A 56 -18.83 8.25 11.37
N ILE A 57 -17.94 9.19 11.04
CA ILE A 57 -16.50 9.07 11.26
C ILE A 57 -16.19 9.56 12.66
N ASN A 58 -16.06 8.62 13.59
CA ASN A 58 -15.70 8.86 14.97
C ASN A 58 -14.32 8.26 15.33
N GLU A 59 -13.86 8.53 16.55
CA GLU A 59 -12.54 8.08 17.03
C GLU A 59 -12.35 6.56 16.96
N SER A 60 -13.39 5.78 17.31
CA SER A 60 -13.34 4.32 17.24
C SER A 60 -13.16 3.83 15.79
N TRP A 61 -13.86 4.45 14.85
CA TRP A 61 -13.69 4.20 13.43
C TRP A 61 -12.27 4.54 12.97
N MET A 62 -11.78 5.75 13.29
CA MET A 62 -10.43 6.19 12.92
C MET A 62 -9.35 5.26 13.49
N LEU A 63 -9.45 4.83 14.75
CA LEU A 63 -8.48 3.94 15.38
C LEU A 63 -8.45 2.57 14.69
N LYS A 64 -9.63 1.98 14.43
CA LYS A 64 -9.76 0.69 13.74
C LYS A 64 -9.13 0.74 12.35
N HIS A 65 -9.40 1.79 11.59
CA HIS A 65 -8.91 1.93 10.22
C HIS A 65 -7.43 2.34 10.18
N SER A 66 -6.94 3.09 11.15
CA SER A 66 -5.51 3.39 11.32
C SER A 66 -4.69 2.12 11.56
N LYS A 67 -5.20 1.20 12.39
CA LYS A 67 -4.58 -0.12 12.55
C LYS A 67 -4.49 -0.86 11.22
N LYS A 68 -5.58 -0.85 10.43
CA LYS A 68 -5.58 -1.52 9.13
C LYS A 68 -4.63 -0.90 8.11
N ILE A 69 -4.48 0.42 8.10
CA ILE A 69 -3.47 1.10 7.27
C ILE A 69 -2.06 0.63 7.62
N LYS A 70 -1.74 0.49 8.93
CA LYS A 70 -0.45 -0.06 9.37
C LYS A 70 -0.27 -1.51 8.92
N ASP A 71 -1.30 -2.35 9.10
CA ASP A 71 -1.27 -3.76 8.66
C ASP A 71 -0.98 -3.84 7.14
N TYR A 72 -1.71 -3.08 6.31
CA TYR A 72 -1.48 -3.06 4.85
C TYR A 72 -0.05 -2.66 4.51
N ARG A 73 0.46 -1.59 5.13
CA ARG A 73 1.83 -1.15 4.86
C ARG A 73 2.88 -2.19 5.26
N SER A 74 2.63 -3.00 6.30
CA SER A 74 3.56 -4.07 6.68
C SER A 74 3.56 -5.24 5.69
N TRP A 75 2.44 -5.56 5.05
CA TRP A 75 2.33 -6.74 4.19
C TRP A 75 3.01 -6.60 2.83
N VAL A 76 3.10 -5.37 2.31
CA VAL A 76 3.70 -5.12 1.00
C VAL A 76 4.69 -3.98 1.10
N SER A 77 5.95 -4.29 0.80
CA SER A 77 7.06 -3.33 0.85
C SER A 77 6.91 -2.21 -0.18
N ASN A 78 6.41 -2.55 -1.37
CA ASN A 78 6.15 -1.60 -2.45
C ASN A 78 5.00 -2.08 -3.35
N TYR A 79 3.89 -1.35 -3.32
CA TYR A 79 2.69 -1.68 -4.08
C TYR A 79 2.80 -1.42 -5.59
N GLU A 80 3.78 -0.64 -6.05
CA GLU A 80 4.02 -0.40 -7.48
C GLU A 80 4.38 -1.69 -8.24
N TYR A 81 4.98 -2.65 -7.54
CA TYR A 81 5.48 -3.90 -8.08
C TYR A 81 4.57 -5.11 -7.80
N VAL A 82 3.35 -4.89 -7.30
CA VAL A 82 2.38 -5.97 -7.15
C VAL A 82 2.12 -6.62 -8.50
N ASN A 83 2.25 -7.95 -8.53
CA ASN A 83 2.00 -8.80 -9.69
C ASN A 83 2.72 -8.29 -10.96
N ILE A 84 4.06 -8.21 -10.91
CA ILE A 84 4.92 -7.59 -11.93
C ILE A 84 4.72 -8.15 -13.36
N GLU A 85 4.17 -9.35 -13.49
CA GLU A 85 3.88 -10.01 -14.77
C GLU A 85 2.80 -9.29 -15.59
N VAL A 86 1.91 -8.52 -14.94
CA VAL A 86 0.86 -7.75 -15.62
C VAL A 86 1.40 -6.40 -16.07
N GLU A 87 1.86 -6.30 -17.31
CA GLU A 87 2.46 -5.06 -17.86
C GLU A 87 1.45 -3.99 -18.32
N GLU A 88 0.15 -4.23 -18.16
CA GLU A 88 -0.90 -3.29 -18.59
C GLU A 88 -0.69 -1.87 -18.01
N PRO A 89 -0.61 -0.82 -18.85
CA PRO A 89 -0.33 0.54 -18.37
C PRO A 89 -1.30 1.04 -17.31
N GLU A 90 -2.59 0.77 -17.48
CA GLU A 90 -3.64 1.15 -16.52
C GLU A 90 -3.48 0.42 -15.18
N PHE A 91 -3.13 -0.87 -15.22
CA PHE A 91 -2.85 -1.64 -14.01
C PHE A 91 -1.65 -1.06 -13.27
N ARG A 92 -0.54 -0.79 -13.98
CA ARG A 92 0.66 -0.19 -13.40
C ARG A 92 0.40 1.19 -12.83
N MET A 93 -0.40 2.02 -13.50
CA MET A 93 -0.82 3.31 -12.98
C MET A 93 -1.63 3.17 -11.68
N THR A 94 -2.55 2.20 -11.63
CA THR A 94 -3.35 1.93 -10.43
C THR A 94 -2.46 1.49 -9.26
N CYS A 95 -1.48 0.61 -9.50
CA CYS A 95 -0.49 0.21 -8.49
C CYS A 95 0.32 1.39 -7.94
N ARG A 96 0.77 2.30 -8.82
CA ARG A 96 1.46 3.52 -8.41
C ARG A 96 0.59 4.44 -7.59
N GLN A 97 -0.66 4.64 -8.00
CA GLN A 97 -1.61 5.45 -7.24
C GLN A 97 -1.86 4.84 -5.86
N MET A 98 -1.99 3.52 -5.79
CA MET A 98 -2.15 2.79 -4.53
C MET A 98 -0.95 3.00 -3.59
N GLU A 99 0.29 2.89 -4.08
CA GLU A 99 1.51 3.16 -3.30
C GLU A 99 1.53 4.61 -2.77
N LEU A 100 1.19 5.59 -3.60
CA LEU A 100 1.15 6.99 -3.18
C LEU A 100 0.13 7.23 -2.07
N CYS A 101 -1.08 6.67 -2.22
CA CYS A 101 -2.11 6.79 -1.20
C CYS A 101 -1.69 6.12 0.11
N ILE A 102 -1.23 4.86 0.09
CA ILE A 102 -0.90 4.15 1.33
C ILE A 102 0.27 4.78 2.07
N ARG A 103 1.27 5.32 1.35
CA ARG A 103 2.37 6.07 1.98
C ARG A 103 1.85 7.32 2.70
N SER A 104 1.05 8.13 2.00
CA SER A 104 0.46 9.34 2.59
C SER A 104 -0.40 9.04 3.82
N LEU A 105 -1.18 7.95 3.77
CA LEU A 105 -2.03 7.51 4.87
C LEU A 105 -1.20 7.00 6.05
N PHE A 106 -0.18 6.19 5.77
CA PHE A 106 0.69 5.62 6.78
C PHE A 106 1.46 6.69 7.54
N ASP A 107 2.04 7.66 6.82
CA ASP A 107 2.75 8.79 7.43
C ASP A 107 1.81 9.60 8.34
N SER A 108 0.60 9.91 7.88
CA SER A 108 -0.41 10.61 8.70
C SER A 108 -0.78 9.81 9.95
N VAL A 109 -0.94 8.49 9.82
CA VAL A 109 -1.29 7.60 10.92
C VAL A 109 -0.13 7.44 11.93
N LEU A 110 1.11 7.52 11.49
CA LEU A 110 2.27 7.53 12.39
C LEU A 110 2.37 8.84 13.17
N ASP A 111 2.16 9.97 12.51
CA ASP A 111 2.36 11.30 13.09
C ASP A 111 1.20 11.73 13.99
N THR A 112 -0.04 11.55 13.54
CA THR A 112 -1.23 12.12 14.20
C THR A 112 -2.27 11.09 14.58
N ASN A 113 -2.08 9.81 14.24
CA ASN A 113 -3.06 8.73 14.43
C ASN A 113 -4.42 9.03 13.77
N THR A 114 -4.41 9.86 12.73
CA THR A 114 -5.56 10.23 11.89
C THR A 114 -5.13 10.18 10.42
N PHE A 115 -6.09 10.27 9.50
CA PHE A 115 -5.84 10.24 8.07
C PHE A 115 -6.95 10.92 7.29
N ASP A 116 -6.64 11.35 6.07
CA ASP A 116 -7.64 11.89 5.15
C ASP A 116 -8.52 10.78 4.58
N VAL A 117 -9.83 10.90 4.78
CA VAL A 117 -10.83 9.89 4.41
C VAL A 117 -10.96 9.80 2.88
N SER A 118 -10.79 10.91 2.16
CA SER A 118 -10.85 10.91 0.70
C SER A 118 -9.70 10.10 0.10
N THR A 119 -8.49 10.29 0.61
CA THR A 119 -7.29 9.53 0.25
C THR A 119 -7.45 8.06 0.60
N TYR A 120 -8.04 7.75 1.77
CA TYR A 120 -8.31 6.38 2.17
C TYR A 120 -9.34 5.71 1.27
N TYR A 121 -10.40 6.42 0.89
CA TYR A 121 -11.37 5.93 -0.08
C TYR A 121 -10.73 5.64 -1.44
N THR A 122 -9.89 6.55 -1.95
CA THR A 122 -9.13 6.34 -3.20
C THR A 122 -8.23 5.11 -3.11
N PHE A 123 -7.49 4.93 -2.01
CA PHE A 123 -6.68 3.74 -1.78
C PHE A 123 -7.53 2.46 -1.91
N ASN A 124 -8.67 2.40 -1.20
CA ASN A 124 -9.54 1.22 -1.24
C ASN A 124 -10.09 0.95 -2.64
N LYS A 125 -10.43 1.98 -3.42
CA LYS A 125 -10.84 1.82 -4.83
C LYS A 125 -9.71 1.29 -5.71
N CYS A 126 -8.47 1.75 -5.53
CA CYS A 126 -7.33 1.19 -6.26
C CYS A 126 -7.13 -0.29 -5.94
N VAL A 127 -7.22 -0.68 -4.66
CA VAL A 127 -7.13 -2.10 -4.27
C VAL A 127 -8.25 -2.91 -4.91
N GLN A 128 -9.49 -2.41 -4.87
CA GLN A 128 -10.63 -3.07 -5.52
C GLN A 128 -10.35 -3.28 -7.02
N THR A 129 -9.93 -2.25 -7.74
CA THR A 129 -9.63 -2.35 -9.19
C THR A 129 -8.54 -3.36 -9.50
N ILE A 130 -7.49 -3.42 -8.68
CA ILE A 130 -6.42 -4.43 -8.84
C ILE A 130 -6.98 -5.83 -8.61
N MET A 131 -7.76 -6.03 -7.54
CA MET A 131 -8.34 -7.32 -7.21
C MET A 131 -9.34 -7.77 -8.28
N ASP A 132 -10.18 -6.89 -8.81
CA ASP A 132 -11.12 -7.20 -9.89
C ASP A 132 -10.41 -7.67 -11.18
N LYS A 133 -9.15 -7.25 -11.39
CA LYS A 133 -8.32 -7.69 -12.53
C LYS A 133 -7.55 -8.99 -12.25
N LEU A 134 -7.22 -9.28 -10.99
CA LEU A 134 -6.38 -10.42 -10.62
C LEU A 134 -7.18 -11.65 -10.15
N ILE A 135 -8.33 -11.43 -9.53
CA ILE A 135 -9.22 -12.49 -9.06
C ILE A 135 -10.01 -13.03 -10.26
N THR A 136 -10.14 -14.35 -10.35
CA THR A 136 -10.97 -14.96 -11.39
C THR A 136 -12.45 -14.63 -11.19
N ALA A 137 -13.25 -14.61 -12.27
CA ALA A 137 -14.66 -14.25 -12.18
C ALA A 137 -15.46 -15.11 -11.17
N ASP A 138 -15.04 -16.36 -10.96
CA ASP A 138 -15.67 -17.30 -10.03
C ASP A 138 -15.37 -16.93 -8.56
N GLU A 139 -14.13 -16.60 -8.22
CA GLU A 139 -13.73 -16.16 -6.88
C GLU A 139 -14.35 -14.79 -6.51
N LEU A 140 -14.51 -13.90 -7.49
CA LEU A 140 -15.18 -12.60 -7.31
C LEU A 140 -16.69 -12.77 -7.05
N ALA A 141 -17.34 -13.73 -7.73
CA ALA A 141 -18.76 -14.01 -7.55
C ALA A 141 -19.09 -14.53 -6.14
N ASP A 142 -18.23 -15.36 -5.56
CA ASP A 142 -18.39 -15.87 -4.19
C ASP A 142 -18.28 -14.75 -3.14
N VAL A 143 -17.37 -13.79 -3.35
CA VAL A 143 -17.27 -12.60 -2.48
C VAL A 143 -18.55 -11.78 -2.59
N MET A 144 -18.98 -11.45 -3.80
CA MET A 144 -20.14 -10.59 -4.07
C MET A 144 -21.44 -11.21 -3.54
N SER A 145 -21.64 -12.52 -3.72
CA SER A 145 -22.80 -13.23 -3.18
C SER A 145 -22.85 -13.21 -1.65
N SER A 146 -21.71 -13.12 -0.97
CA SER A 146 -21.65 -13.05 0.49
C SER A 146 -21.81 -11.63 1.06
N LEU A 147 -21.77 -10.60 0.21
CA LEU A 147 -21.97 -9.20 0.57
C LEU A 147 -23.39 -8.71 0.28
N CYS A 148 -24.10 -9.36 -0.64
CA CYS A 148 -25.54 -9.17 -0.84
C CYS A 148 -26.32 -9.85 0.30
N LEU A 149 -26.68 -9.07 1.34
CA LEU A 149 -27.77 -9.37 2.27
C LEU A 149 -29.07 -8.72 1.78
#